data_AF-A0A0B2R983-F1
#
_entry.id   AF-A0A0B2R983-F1
#
_cell.length_a   1.000
_cell.length_b   1.000
_cell.length_c   1.000
_cell.angle_alpha   90.00
_cell.angle_beta   90.00
_cell.angle_gamma   90.00
#
_symmetry.space_group_name_H-M   'P 1'
#
loop_
_entity.id
_entity.type
_entity.pdbx_description
1 polymer ?
#
loop_
_entity_poly.entity_id
_entity_poly.type
_entity_poly.pdbx_seq_one_letter_code
_entity_poly.pdbx_strand_id
1 'polypeptide(L)' 'KTWVYFLKQKSEAFVAFKNFKALVEKESGYVIKALRSDRGGEFTSKEFNEFCEKYGIR' A
#
# COMPACT_ATOMS: atom_id res chain seq x y z
N LYS A 1 -0.45 1.90 17.32
CA LYS A 1 -0.54 3.16 16.56
C LYS A 1 -1.34 2.88 15.29
N THR A 2 -2.24 3.76 14.90
CA THR A 2 -3.06 3.60 13.68
C THR A 2 -2.72 4.74 12.74
N TRP A 3 -2.45 4.44 11.47
CA TRP A 3 -2.18 5.44 10.44
C TRP A 3 -3.36 5.48 9.47
N VAL A 4 -3.82 6.69 9.13
CA VAL A 4 -4.95 6.92 8.21
C VAL A 4 -4.52 7.94 7.16
N TYR A 5 -4.80 7.65 5.89
CA TYR A 5 -4.56 8.55 4.76
C TYR A 5 -5.86 8.74 4.00
N PHE A 6 -6.23 10.00 3.76
CA PHE A 6 -7.36 10.36 2.91
C PHE A 6 -6.87 10.62 1.50
N LEU A 7 -7.54 10.00 0.53
CA LEU A 7 -7.26 10.17 -0.90
C LEU A 7 -8.38 10.96 -1.55
N LYS A 8 -8.03 11.83 -2.50
CA LYS A 8 -9.03 12.59 -3.25
C LYS A 8 -9.55 11.78 -4.42
N GLN A 9 -8.69 10.99 -5.06
CA GLN A 9 -9.03 10.14 -6.19
C GLN A 9 -8.51 8.72 -6.00
N LYS A 10 -9.22 7.73 -6.56
CA LYS A 10 -8.81 6.31 -6.51
C LYS A 10 -7.45 6.07 -7.19
N SER A 11 -7.14 6.83 -8.25
CA SER A 11 -5.88 6.76 -8.99
C SER A 11 -4.64 7.11 -8.13
N GLU A 12 -4.82 7.87 -7.05
CA GLU A 12 -3.72 8.28 -6.16
C GLU A 12 -3.23 7.15 -5.24
N ALA A 13 -4.03 6.08 -5.11
CA ALA A 13 -3.79 5.05 -4.11
C ALA A 13 -2.45 4.34 -4.24
N PHE A 14 -2.00 4.07 -5.47
CA PHE A 14 -0.70 3.42 -5.65
C PHE A 14 0.46 4.32 -5.22
N VAL A 15 0.43 5.59 -5.60
CA VAL A 15 1.46 6.58 -5.21
C VAL A 15 1.44 6.78 -3.69
N ALA A 16 0.25 6.94 -3.11
CA ALA A 16 0.09 7.07 -1.67
C ALA A 16 0.59 5.84 -0.92
N PHE A 17 0.32 4.62 -1.41
CA PHE A 17 0.78 3.38 -0.79
C PHE A 17 2.31 3.25 -0.78
N LYS A 18 2.99 3.64 -1.87
CA LYS A 18 4.47 3.65 -1.91
C LYS A 18 5.06 4.57 -0.83
N ASN A 19 4.52 5.77 -0.71
CA ASN A 19 4.94 6.74 0.30
C ASN A 19 4.61 6.25 1.72
N PHE A 20 3.43 5.68 1.90
CA PHE A 20 2.98 5.09 3.16
C PHE A 20 3.93 4.01 3.62
N LYS A 21 4.23 3.02 2.78
CA LYS A 21 5.17 1.92 3.06
C LYS A 21 6.51 2.47 3.55
N ALA A 22 7.13 3.36 2.79
CA ALA A 22 8.43 3.91 3.16
C ALA A 22 8.42 4.61 4.53
N LEU A 23 7.35 5.36 4.84
CA LEU A 23 7.21 6.08 6.10
C LEU A 23 6.97 5.12 7.27
N VAL A 24 5.98 4.24 7.17
CA VAL A 24 5.61 3.38 8.31
C VAL A 24 6.67 2.34 8.61
N GLU A 25 7.38 1.81 7.60
CA GLU A 25 8.45 0.85 7.84
C GLU A 25 9.66 1.51 8.48
N LYS A 26 10.00 2.73 8.07
CA LYS A 26 11.08 3.50 8.69
C LYS A 26 10.75 3.91 10.12
N GLU A 27 9.52 4.36 10.37
CA GLU A 27 9.11 4.83 11.69
C GLU A 27 8.90 3.68 12.68
N SER A 28 8.34 2.57 12.23
CA SER A 28 8.03 1.42 13.10
C SER A 28 9.18 0.42 13.23
N GLY A 29 10.10 0.38 12.26
CA GLY A 29 11.15 -0.65 12.17
C GLY A 29 10.65 -2.02 11.67
N TYR A 30 9.37 -2.13 11.29
CA TYR A 30 8.76 -3.37 10.78
C TYR A 30 8.42 -3.25 9.31
N VAL A 31 8.43 -4.37 8.59
CA VAL A 31 8.00 -4.44 7.18
C VAL A 31 6.52 -4.79 7.06
N ILE A 32 5.86 -4.22 6.05
CA ILE A 32 4.50 -4.59 5.66
C ILE A 32 4.56 -5.98 5.03
N LYS A 33 3.73 -6.91 5.53
CA LYS A 33 3.69 -8.30 5.08
C LYS A 33 2.50 -8.64 4.17
N ALA A 34 1.39 -7.95 4.35
CA ALA A 34 0.16 -8.25 3.63
C ALA A 34 -0.71 -7.01 3.47
N LEU A 35 -1.47 -6.98 2.39
CA LEU A 35 -2.48 -5.97 2.11
C LEU A 35 -3.86 -6.62 2.14
N ARG A 36 -4.77 -6.05 2.93
CA ARG A 36 -6.16 -6.48 3.01
C ARG A 36 -7.04 -5.45 2.32
N SER A 37 -7.59 -5.79 1.16
CA SER A 37 -8.65 -5.03 0.51
C SER A 37 -10.01 -5.67 0.77
N ASP A 38 -11.07 -4.89 0.59
CA ASP A 38 -12.47 -5.36 0.58
C ASP A 38 -12.86 -6.08 -0.72
N ARG A 39 -11.86 -6.34 -1.61
CA ARG A 39 -12.02 -6.96 -2.93
C ARG A 39 -12.78 -6.10 -3.95
N GLY A 40 -12.86 -4.78 -3.76
CA GLY A 40 -13.50 -3.87 -4.73
C GLY A 40 -12.79 -3.73 -6.08
N GLY A 41 -11.60 -4.34 -6.28
CA GLY A 41 -10.83 -4.29 -7.54
C GLY A 41 -10.09 -2.96 -7.78
N GLU A 42 -10.31 -1.97 -6.94
CA GLU A 42 -9.80 -0.60 -7.10
C GLU A 42 -8.27 -0.50 -6.97
N PHE A 43 -7.65 -1.49 -6.35
CA PHE A 43 -6.20 -1.56 -6.10
C PHE A 43 -5.53 -2.75 -6.78
N THR A 44 -6.16 -3.35 -7.80
CA THR A 44 -5.62 -4.53 -8.50
C THR A 44 -4.92 -4.16 -9.81
N SER A 45 -4.42 -2.94 -9.96
CA SER A 45 -3.66 -2.57 -11.16
C SER A 45 -2.41 -3.45 -11.25
N LYS A 46 -2.00 -3.77 -12.49
CA LYS A 46 -0.82 -4.60 -12.76
C LYS A 46 0.42 -4.06 -12.03
N GLU A 47 0.63 -2.75 -12.11
CA GLU A 47 1.75 -2.08 -11.44
C GLU A 47 1.71 -2.21 -9.91
N PHE A 48 0.51 -2.17 -9.31
CA PHE A 48 0.36 -2.34 -7.87
C PHE A 48 0.72 -3.77 -7.46
N ASN A 49 0.23 -4.77 -8.21
CA ASN A 49 0.52 -6.17 -7.94
C ASN A 49 2.01 -6.49 -8.10
N GLU A 50 2.64 -6.03 -9.18
CA GLU A 50 4.08 -6.19 -9.41
C GLU A 50 4.91 -5.54 -8.30
N PHE A 51 4.47 -4.38 -7.81
CA PHE A 51 5.09 -3.73 -6.66
C PHE A 51 4.97 -4.60 -5.40
N CYS A 52 3.76 -5.08 -5.07
CA CYS A 52 3.56 -5.96 -3.92
C CYS A 52 4.42 -7.21 -4.00
N GLU A 53 4.47 -7.88 -5.16
CA GLU A 53 5.29 -9.06 -5.40
C GLU A 53 6.78 -8.76 -5.21
N LYS A 54 7.28 -7.66 -5.78
CA LYS A 54 8.66 -7.20 -5.63
C LYS A 54 9.07 -7.00 -4.16
N TYR A 55 8.14 -6.56 -3.32
CA TYR A 55 8.39 -6.32 -1.90
C TYR A 55 7.91 -7.46 -0.98
N GLY A 56 7.45 -8.58 -1.54
CA GLY A 56 6.98 -9.74 -0.78
C GLY A 56 5.72 -9.46 0.05
N ILE A 57 4.86 -8.55 -0.41
CA ILE A 57 3.60 -8.19 0.22
C ILE A 57 2.49 -9.07 -0.34
N ARG A 58 1.83 -9.84 0.52
CA ARG A 58 0.75 -10.76 0.18
C ARG A 58 -0.62 -10.09 0.01
#